data_AF-A0A7C2NEQ9-F1
#
_entry.id   AF-A0A7C2NEQ9-F1
#
_cell.length_a   1.000
_cell.length_b   1.000
_cell.length_c   1.000
_cell.angle_alpha   90.00
_cell.angle_beta   90.00
_cell.angle_gamma   90.00
#
_symmetry.space_group_name_H-M   'P 1'
#
loop_
_entity.id
_entity.type
_entity.pdbx_description
1 polymer ?
#
loop_
_entity_poly.entity_id
_entity_poly.type
_entity_poly.pdbx_seq_one_letter_code
_entity_poly.pdbx_strand_id
1 'polypeptide(L)'
;MSRRTALAVAILGMALGHGVAAPSLGAGIPQLVPISAYDDDPFAADAVIERISRWTFGEEGGDYLLAGPFVHFEDDTVVYREDPATGLFHAFAWNPWSPELRRSNAEGHFAFPDEPRFPLHKVARDESGKIVLVDGLQLWLPQDLRRGLTTTFEAAHAARQAAESWSGRDLAWGQQGRLEINAHAFIDFNAFFSPSARALFFGVVPYRLG
;
A
#
# COMPACT_ATOMS: atom_id res chain seq x y z
N MET A 1 -3.45 -6.50 48.31
CA MET A 1 -3.28 -7.51 47.25
C MET A 1 -2.75 -6.77 46.02
N SER A 2 -1.43 -6.67 45.86
CA SER A 2 -0.53 -7.58 45.11
C SER A 2 -0.51 -7.23 43.62
N ARG A 3 0.46 -6.38 43.18
CA ARG A 3 1.72 -6.75 42.47
C ARG A 3 1.47 -7.15 41.00
N ARG A 4 2.04 -6.51 39.97
CA ARG A 4 3.47 -6.49 39.58
C ARG A 4 3.60 -5.59 38.33
N THR A 5 4.56 -4.66 38.20
CA THR A 5 6.04 -4.79 38.06
C THR A 5 6.45 -4.54 36.60
N ALA A 6 7.15 -3.43 36.39
CA ALA A 6 7.94 -3.12 35.20
C ALA A 6 9.03 -4.18 34.98
N LEU A 7 9.37 -4.47 33.72
CA LEU A 7 10.61 -5.20 33.42
C LEU A 7 11.25 -4.66 32.13
N ALA A 8 12.26 -3.82 32.32
CA ALA A 8 13.36 -3.64 31.39
C ALA A 8 14.41 -4.71 31.71
N VAL A 9 14.87 -5.46 30.72
CA VAL A 9 16.12 -6.23 30.78
C VAL A 9 16.86 -6.04 29.46
N ALA A 10 18.04 -5.43 29.58
CA ALA A 10 19.07 -5.38 28.56
C ALA A 10 19.71 -6.76 28.40
N ILE A 11 20.04 -7.16 27.17
CA ILE A 11 21.04 -8.19 26.91
C ILE A 11 22.04 -7.63 25.90
N LEU A 12 23.21 -7.29 26.43
CA LEU A 12 24.46 -7.11 25.70
C LEU A 12 25.05 -8.51 25.48
N GLY A 13 25.26 -8.92 24.23
CA GLY A 13 25.88 -10.20 23.89
C GLY A 13 26.46 -10.16 22.48
N MET A 14 27.79 -10.19 22.41
CA MET A 14 28.60 -10.05 21.21
C MET A 14 28.32 -11.14 20.16
N ALA A 15 28.24 -10.73 18.89
CA ALA A 15 28.53 -11.59 17.75
C ALA A 15 29.47 -10.84 16.80
N LEU A 16 30.77 -11.13 16.92
CA LEU A 16 31.76 -10.89 15.87
C LEU A 16 31.58 -11.97 14.81
N GLY A 17 31.30 -11.57 13.56
CA GLY A 17 31.30 -12.51 12.45
C GLY A 17 30.59 -12.01 11.19
N HIS A 18 31.33 -11.29 10.35
CA HIS A 18 31.08 -11.05 8.91
C HIS A 18 29.70 -10.52 8.50
N GLY A 19 29.28 -9.39 9.08
CA GLY A 19 28.25 -8.55 8.49
C GLY A 19 28.80 -7.84 7.25
N VAL A 20 28.15 -8.00 6.10
CA VAL A 20 28.23 -7.00 5.02
C VAL A 20 27.87 -5.67 5.68
N ALA A 21 28.82 -4.73 5.65
CA ALA A 21 28.65 -3.45 6.32
C ALA A 21 27.37 -2.77 5.80
N ALA A 22 26.39 -2.60 6.68
CA ALA A 22 25.34 -1.61 6.46
C ALA A 22 26.06 -0.27 6.23
N PRO A 23 25.70 0.51 5.19
CA PRO A 23 26.31 1.81 4.98
C PRO A 23 26.12 2.64 6.26
N SER A 24 27.23 3.07 6.85
CA SER A 24 27.22 3.97 8.00
C SER A 24 26.50 5.25 7.58
N LEU A 25 25.27 5.44 8.08
CA LEU A 25 24.49 6.65 7.89
C LEU A 25 25.25 7.81 8.53
N GLY A 26 25.88 8.64 7.69
CA GLY A 26 26.36 9.94 8.10
C GLY A 26 25.22 10.73 8.73
N ALA A 27 25.51 11.44 9.81
CA ALA A 27 24.57 12.21 10.62
C ALA A 27 24.00 13.45 9.89
N GLY A 28 23.31 13.24 8.77
CA GLY A 28 22.38 14.21 8.20
C GLY A 28 21.01 14.03 8.83
N ILE A 29 20.32 15.12 9.14
CA ILE A 29 18.91 15.07 9.55
C ILE A 29 18.16 14.29 8.46
N PRO A 30 17.41 13.21 8.81
CA PRO A 30 16.62 12.50 7.82
C PRO A 30 15.66 13.48 7.17
N GLN A 31 15.77 13.69 5.86
CA GLN A 31 14.77 14.45 5.14
C GLN A 31 13.49 13.61 5.14
N LEU A 32 12.43 14.17 5.71
CA LEU A 32 11.14 13.52 5.83
C LEU A 32 10.23 14.00 4.70
N VAL A 33 9.51 13.06 4.07
CA VAL A 33 8.54 13.31 3.02
C VAL A 33 7.14 13.17 3.61
N PRO A 34 6.28 14.20 3.51
CA PRO A 34 4.87 14.12 3.90
C PRO A 34 4.10 13.09 3.08
N ILE A 35 3.24 12.31 3.74
CA ILE A 35 2.35 11.33 3.11
C ILE A 35 0.97 11.35 3.77
N SER A 36 -0.10 11.36 2.97
CA SER A 36 -1.47 11.22 3.48
C SER A 36 -1.83 9.76 3.68
N ALA A 37 -2.37 9.38 4.83
CA ALA A 37 -2.83 8.03 5.11
C ALA A 37 -4.27 8.00 5.65
N TYR A 38 -4.90 6.83 5.56
CA TYR A 38 -6.17 6.49 6.21
C TYR A 38 -5.91 5.67 7.48
N ASP A 39 -5.49 6.32 8.55
CA ASP A 39 -5.34 5.65 9.85
C ASP A 39 -6.65 5.62 10.66
N ASP A 40 -7.67 6.32 10.15
CA ASP A 40 -8.94 6.62 10.82
C ASP A 40 -10.16 6.29 9.95
N ASP A 41 -11.36 6.33 10.55
CA ASP A 41 -12.65 6.16 9.87
C ASP A 41 -12.72 6.98 8.56
N PRO A 42 -12.83 6.31 7.39
CA PRO A 42 -12.85 6.97 6.09
C PRO A 42 -14.03 7.94 5.89
N PHE A 43 -15.05 7.91 6.76
CA PHE A 43 -16.24 8.75 6.61
C PHE A 43 -16.22 10.03 7.45
N ALA A 44 -15.40 10.12 8.51
CA ALA A 44 -15.63 11.10 9.57
C ALA A 44 -14.45 12.06 9.87
N ALA A 45 -13.21 11.71 9.52
CA ALA A 45 -12.02 12.47 9.91
C ALA A 45 -11.33 13.18 8.73
N ASP A 46 -10.39 14.08 9.04
CA ASP A 46 -9.43 14.61 8.06
C ASP A 46 -8.34 13.57 7.74
N ALA A 47 -7.58 13.78 6.65
CA ALA A 47 -6.43 12.92 6.36
C ALA A 47 -5.35 13.09 7.43
N VAL A 48 -4.80 11.97 7.91
CA VAL A 48 -3.58 12.00 8.73
C VAL A 48 -2.40 12.26 7.80
N ILE A 49 -1.57 13.24 8.14
CA ILE A 49 -0.35 13.55 7.40
C ILE A 49 0.84 13.06 8.21
N GLU A 50 1.33 11.89 7.82
CA GLU A 50 2.53 11.29 8.38
C GLU A 50 3.79 11.76 7.66
N ARG A 51 4.94 11.44 8.26
CA ARG A 51 6.25 11.83 7.75
C ARG A 51 7.19 10.65 7.72
N ILE A 52 7.51 10.20 6.51
CA ILE A 52 8.38 9.04 6.30
C ILE A 52 9.75 9.48 5.80
N SER A 53 10.79 8.74 6.18
CA SER A 53 12.16 8.95 5.69
C SER A 53 12.22 8.90 4.15
N ARG A 54 12.90 9.87 3.52
CA ARG A 54 13.12 9.91 2.06
C ARG A 54 13.69 8.63 1.48
N TRP A 55 14.51 7.90 2.26
CA TRP A 55 15.18 6.65 1.84
C TRP A 55 14.22 5.49 1.61
N THR A 56 12.98 5.66 2.04
CA THR A 56 11.88 4.73 1.83
C THR A 56 11.41 4.76 0.38
N PHE A 57 11.55 5.90 -0.29
CA PHE A 57 11.07 6.15 -1.63
C PHE A 57 12.18 5.95 -2.67
N GLY A 58 11.78 5.51 -3.85
CA GLY A 58 12.55 5.53 -5.08
C GLY A 58 12.39 6.89 -5.76
N GLU A 59 13.23 7.14 -6.76
CA GLU A 59 13.21 8.37 -7.54
C GLU A 59 13.21 8.02 -9.03
N GLU A 60 12.39 8.73 -9.81
CA GLU A 60 12.39 8.64 -11.27
C GLU A 60 12.10 10.01 -11.88
N GLY A 61 12.97 10.48 -12.78
CA GLY A 61 12.78 11.77 -13.44
C GLY A 61 12.87 12.98 -12.51
N GLY A 62 13.34 12.80 -11.27
CA GLY A 62 13.39 13.84 -10.24
C GLY A 62 12.19 13.81 -9.28
N ASP A 63 11.18 12.98 -9.54
CA ASP A 63 10.02 12.79 -8.67
C ASP A 63 10.23 11.60 -7.73
N TYR A 64 9.68 11.69 -6.52
CA TYR A 64 9.59 10.53 -5.64
C TYR A 64 8.51 9.57 -6.15
N LEU A 65 8.72 8.29 -5.91
CA LEU A 65 7.76 7.23 -6.21
C LEU A 65 7.31 6.53 -4.92
N LEU A 66 6.03 6.13 -4.87
CA LEU A 66 5.51 5.13 -3.92
C LEU A 66 6.05 3.73 -4.27
N ALA A 67 7.35 3.61 -4.37
CA ALA A 67 8.10 2.40 -4.58
C ALA A 67 9.44 2.60 -3.89
N GLY A 68 10.14 1.54 -3.54
CA GLY A 68 11.42 1.68 -2.87
C GLY A 68 12.21 0.38 -2.85
N PRO A 69 13.33 0.35 -2.11
CA PRO A 69 14.13 -0.85 -1.96
C PRO A 69 13.37 -2.00 -1.27
N PHE A 70 12.28 -1.68 -0.55
CA PHE A 70 11.62 -2.63 0.35
C PHE A 70 10.15 -2.88 0.05
N VAL A 71 9.45 -1.95 -0.59
CA VAL A 71 8.05 -2.08 -0.98
C VAL A 71 7.93 -1.65 -2.44
N HIS A 72 7.22 -2.43 -3.23
CA HIS A 72 6.92 -2.11 -4.62
C HIS A 72 5.48 -2.50 -4.92
N PHE A 73 4.78 -1.64 -5.65
CA PHE A 73 3.47 -2.00 -6.17
C PHE A 73 3.64 -2.67 -7.53
N GLU A 74 2.89 -3.73 -7.76
CA GLU A 74 2.65 -4.29 -9.09
C GLU A 74 1.31 -3.76 -9.58
N ASP A 75 1.26 -3.22 -10.80
CA ASP A 75 0.01 -2.76 -11.41
C ASP A 75 -0.34 -3.69 -12.57
N ASP A 76 -1.48 -4.36 -12.44
CA ASP A 76 -2.23 -4.79 -13.60
C ASP A 76 -3.09 -3.61 -14.09
N THR A 77 -3.23 -3.47 -15.40
CA THR A 77 -4.12 -2.44 -15.98
C THR A 77 -5.60 -2.76 -15.77
N VAL A 78 -5.90 -3.99 -15.40
CA VAL A 78 -7.24 -4.55 -15.31
C VAL A 78 -7.37 -5.36 -14.02
N VAL A 79 -8.50 -5.23 -13.35
CA VAL A 79 -8.90 -6.09 -12.24
C VAL A 79 -9.52 -7.36 -12.82
N TYR A 80 -9.06 -8.51 -12.34
CA TYR A 80 -9.55 -9.81 -12.77
C TYR A 80 -10.69 -10.31 -11.89
N ARG A 81 -11.57 -11.12 -12.49
CA ARG A 81 -12.66 -11.81 -11.79
C ARG A 81 -12.63 -13.29 -12.13
N GLU A 82 -12.78 -14.12 -11.11
CA GLU A 82 -13.00 -15.56 -11.29
C GLU A 82 -14.41 -15.82 -11.82
N ASP A 83 -14.53 -16.59 -12.89
CA ASP A 83 -15.78 -17.20 -13.32
C ASP A 83 -16.10 -18.39 -12.41
N PRO A 84 -17.17 -18.34 -11.61
CA PRO A 84 -17.50 -19.42 -10.66
C PRO A 84 -17.87 -20.74 -11.36
N ALA A 85 -18.24 -20.73 -12.64
CA ALA A 85 -18.58 -21.93 -13.37
C ALA A 85 -17.33 -22.70 -13.86
N THR A 86 -16.24 -21.99 -14.16
CA THR A 86 -15.02 -22.56 -14.76
C THR A 86 -13.79 -22.49 -13.86
N GLY A 87 -13.81 -21.63 -12.83
CA GLY A 87 -12.65 -21.30 -12.00
C GLY A 87 -11.59 -20.45 -12.71
N LEU A 88 -11.89 -19.92 -13.90
CA LEU A 88 -10.94 -19.15 -14.71
C LEU A 88 -11.08 -17.65 -14.46
N PHE A 89 -9.95 -16.95 -14.38
CA PHE A 89 -9.92 -15.50 -14.22
C PHE A 89 -10.02 -14.79 -15.58
N HIS A 90 -10.90 -13.78 -15.68
CA HIS A 90 -11.06 -12.93 -16.86
C HIS A 90 -11.01 -11.44 -16.48
N ALA A 91 -10.66 -10.61 -17.46
CA ALA A 91 -10.67 -9.15 -17.34
C ALA A 91 -12.08 -8.64 -17.01
N PHE A 92 -12.21 -7.83 -15.95
CA PHE A 92 -13.51 -7.34 -15.49
C PHE A 92 -13.64 -5.81 -15.56
N ALA A 93 -12.71 -5.07 -14.95
CA ALA A 93 -12.75 -3.61 -14.91
C ALA A 93 -11.35 -3.01 -14.99
N TRP A 94 -11.25 -1.74 -15.39
CA TRP A 94 -9.97 -1.02 -15.32
C TRP A 94 -9.50 -0.89 -13.87
N ASN A 95 -8.20 -1.07 -13.65
CA ASN A 95 -7.60 -0.74 -12.36
C ASN A 95 -7.66 0.78 -12.16
N PRO A 96 -8.28 1.28 -11.08
CA PRO A 96 -8.38 2.71 -10.84
C PRO A 96 -7.04 3.36 -10.46
N TRP A 97 -6.01 2.59 -10.11
CA TRP A 97 -4.68 3.10 -9.77
C TRP A 97 -3.73 2.97 -10.95
N SER A 98 -3.65 4.03 -11.76
CA SER A 98 -2.65 4.09 -12.83
C SER A 98 -1.23 4.19 -12.24
N PRO A 99 -0.19 3.70 -12.94
CA PRO A 99 1.19 3.87 -12.51
C PRO A 99 1.57 5.33 -12.22
N GLU A 100 0.91 6.28 -12.90
CA GLU A 100 1.11 7.72 -12.72
C GLU A 100 0.73 8.20 -11.32
N LEU A 101 -0.20 7.51 -10.64
CA LEU A 101 -0.63 7.85 -9.28
C LEU A 101 0.44 7.57 -8.22
N ARG A 102 1.50 6.83 -8.58
CA ARG A 102 2.62 6.53 -7.70
C ARG A 102 3.63 7.67 -7.60
N ARG A 103 3.54 8.69 -8.48
CA ARG A 103 4.44 9.84 -8.47
C ARG A 103 4.04 10.84 -7.40
N SER A 104 5.04 11.48 -6.79
CA SER A 104 4.81 12.63 -5.93
C SER A 104 4.09 13.75 -6.68
N ASN A 105 3.46 14.65 -5.92
CA ASN A 105 2.92 15.87 -6.49
C ASN A 105 4.04 16.85 -6.92
N ALA A 106 3.65 18.01 -7.46
CA ALA A 106 4.58 19.02 -7.96
C ALA A 106 5.52 19.58 -6.88
N GLU A 107 5.14 19.46 -5.60
CA GLU A 107 5.93 19.87 -4.44
C GLU A 107 6.89 18.78 -3.93
N GLY A 108 6.91 17.60 -4.56
CA GLY A 108 7.81 16.50 -4.20
C GLY A 108 7.36 15.75 -2.94
N HIS A 109 6.06 15.64 -2.69
CA HIS A 109 5.52 14.85 -1.58
C HIS A 109 4.21 14.13 -1.92
N PHE A 110 3.68 13.36 -0.96
CA PHE A 110 2.49 12.54 -1.10
C PHE A 110 1.33 12.97 -0.20
N ALA A 111 1.29 14.27 0.14
CA ALA A 111 0.19 14.87 0.88
C ALA A 111 -0.93 15.30 -0.09
N PHE A 112 -2.10 14.69 0.06
CA PHE A 112 -3.29 14.94 -0.75
C PHE A 112 -4.51 15.22 0.15
N PRO A 113 -4.49 16.27 0.99
CA PRO A 113 -5.51 16.54 2.02
C PRO A 113 -6.90 16.86 1.46
N ASP A 114 -7.01 17.16 0.17
CA ASP A 114 -8.28 17.47 -0.50
C ASP A 114 -8.86 16.30 -1.32
N GLU A 115 -8.15 15.17 -1.46
CA GLU A 115 -8.71 13.99 -2.13
C GLU A 115 -9.96 13.47 -1.40
N PRO A 116 -11.05 13.16 -2.12
CA PRO A 116 -12.27 12.66 -1.51
C PRO A 116 -12.04 11.32 -0.81
N ARG A 117 -12.55 11.20 0.42
CA ARG A 117 -12.48 9.93 1.19
C ARG A 117 -13.53 8.91 0.75
N PHE A 118 -14.66 9.39 0.25
CA PHE A 118 -15.76 8.55 -0.22
C PHE A 118 -16.65 9.30 -1.22
N PRO A 119 -17.20 8.62 -2.25
CA PRO A 119 -16.87 7.27 -2.69
C PRO A 119 -15.51 7.22 -3.40
N LEU A 120 -14.73 6.17 -3.16
CA LEU A 120 -13.41 5.97 -3.79
C LEU A 120 -13.50 5.61 -5.30
N HIS A 121 -14.70 5.55 -5.86
CA HIS A 121 -14.92 5.20 -7.27
C HIS A 121 -16.06 6.01 -7.88
N LYS A 122 -15.96 6.23 -9.19
CA LYS A 122 -16.99 6.91 -9.97
C LYS A 122 -17.71 5.86 -10.77
N VAL A 123 -19.02 5.72 -10.56
CA VAL A 123 -19.81 4.71 -11.26
C VAL A 123 -20.05 5.13 -12.71
N ALA A 124 -19.83 4.22 -13.65
CA ALA A 124 -20.15 4.42 -15.06
C ALA A 124 -21.67 4.49 -15.25
N ARG A 125 -22.11 5.44 -16.08
CA ARG A 125 -23.53 5.65 -16.40
C ARG A 125 -23.72 5.65 -17.91
N ASP A 126 -24.85 5.11 -18.36
CA ASP A 126 -25.25 5.13 -19.76
C ASP A 126 -25.78 6.51 -20.19
N GLU A 127 -26.17 6.66 -21.46
CA GLU A 127 -26.70 7.91 -22.02
C GLU A 127 -27.98 8.40 -21.32
N SER A 128 -28.73 7.50 -20.66
CA SER A 128 -29.92 7.80 -19.88
C SER A 128 -29.62 8.19 -18.43
N GLY A 129 -28.35 8.15 -18.02
CA GLY A 129 -27.90 8.41 -16.66
C GLY A 129 -28.04 7.23 -15.70
N LYS A 130 -28.43 6.04 -16.19
CA LYS A 130 -28.54 4.83 -15.37
C LYS A 130 -27.17 4.19 -15.16
N ILE A 131 -26.96 3.60 -14.00
CA ILE A 131 -25.72 2.87 -13.67
C ILE A 131 -25.54 1.70 -14.63
N VAL A 132 -24.35 1.60 -15.23
CA VAL A 132 -23.95 0.47 -16.07
C VAL A 132 -23.61 -0.71 -15.17
N LEU A 133 -24.25 -1.85 -15.44
CA LEU A 133 -24.00 -3.10 -14.74
C LEU A 133 -23.34 -4.10 -15.69
N VAL A 134 -22.27 -4.74 -15.22
CA VAL A 134 -21.63 -5.88 -15.87
C VAL A 134 -21.73 -7.04 -14.89
N ASP A 135 -22.43 -8.11 -15.27
CA ASP A 135 -22.69 -9.28 -14.41
C ASP A 135 -23.28 -8.94 -13.02
N GLY A 136 -24.19 -7.96 -12.99
CA GLY A 136 -24.84 -7.48 -11.76
C GLY A 136 -23.96 -6.60 -10.87
N LEU A 137 -22.76 -6.25 -11.30
CA LEU A 137 -21.82 -5.38 -10.59
C LEU A 137 -21.75 -4.00 -11.23
N GLN A 138 -21.62 -2.95 -10.42
CA GLN A 138 -21.40 -1.60 -10.90
C GLN A 138 -20.05 -1.51 -11.65
N LEU A 139 -20.07 -1.02 -12.88
CA LEU A 139 -18.84 -0.68 -13.59
C LEU A 139 -18.29 0.65 -13.06
N TRP A 140 -16.99 0.71 -12.82
CA TRP A 140 -16.31 1.90 -12.33
C TRP A 140 -15.48 2.58 -13.42
N LEU A 141 -15.43 3.90 -13.35
CA LEU A 141 -14.52 4.74 -14.10
C LEU A 141 -13.24 4.96 -13.28
N PRO A 142 -12.06 5.02 -13.92
CA PRO A 142 -10.82 5.41 -13.26
C PRO A 142 -10.98 6.74 -12.52
N GLN A 143 -10.31 6.86 -11.37
CA GLN A 143 -10.16 8.10 -10.63
C GLN A 143 -8.72 8.26 -10.17
N ASP A 144 -8.23 9.50 -10.18
CA ASP A 144 -6.88 9.82 -9.72
C ASP A 144 -6.83 9.99 -8.19
N LEU A 145 -7.18 8.93 -7.45
CA LEU A 145 -7.13 8.91 -5.98
C LEU A 145 -5.88 8.17 -5.50
N ARG A 146 -4.98 8.90 -4.84
CA ARG A 146 -3.66 8.42 -4.38
C ARG A 146 -3.68 7.92 -2.95
N ARG A 147 -4.64 8.34 -2.13
CA ARG A 147 -4.67 8.00 -0.69
C ARG A 147 -4.65 6.50 -0.37
N GLY A 148 -5.28 5.66 -1.20
CA GLY A 148 -5.24 4.21 -1.00
C GLY A 148 -3.84 3.63 -1.20
N LEU A 149 -3.11 4.11 -2.22
CA LEU A 149 -1.71 3.75 -2.47
C LEU A 149 -0.82 4.22 -1.33
N THR A 150 -0.95 5.49 -0.92
CA THR A 150 -0.09 6.07 0.11
C THR A 150 -0.29 5.38 1.47
N THR A 151 -1.54 5.06 1.85
CA THR A 151 -1.86 4.29 3.06
C THR A 151 -1.23 2.90 3.01
N THR A 152 -1.39 2.20 1.87
CA THR A 152 -0.84 0.85 1.73
C THR A 152 0.68 0.85 1.80
N PHE A 153 1.32 1.85 1.20
CA PHE A 153 2.77 2.03 1.21
C PHE A 153 3.30 2.29 2.63
N GLU A 154 2.66 3.23 3.34
CA GLU A 154 3.00 3.63 4.70
C GLU A 154 2.83 2.45 5.67
N ALA A 155 1.69 1.77 5.65
CA ALA A 155 1.41 0.60 6.47
C ALA A 155 2.38 -0.56 6.21
N ALA A 156 2.75 -0.82 4.96
CA ALA A 156 3.71 -1.86 4.61
C ALA A 156 5.10 -1.58 5.20
N HIS A 157 5.55 -0.32 5.14
CA HIS A 157 6.80 0.09 5.76
C HIS A 157 6.76 0.07 7.29
N ALA A 158 5.64 0.50 7.89
CA ALA A 158 5.44 0.44 9.34
C ALA A 158 5.48 -1.01 9.86
N ALA A 159 4.76 -1.93 9.20
CA ALA A 159 4.78 -3.35 9.51
C ALA A 159 6.19 -3.94 9.39
N ARG A 160 6.94 -3.52 8.36
CA ARG A 160 8.34 -3.89 8.19
C ARG A 160 9.19 -3.49 9.37
N GLN A 161 9.21 -2.21 9.68
CA GLN A 161 10.02 -1.65 10.74
C GLN A 161 9.71 -2.30 12.08
N ALA A 162 8.43 -2.56 12.37
CA ALA A 162 8.00 -3.24 13.58
C ALA A 162 8.58 -4.66 13.68
N ALA A 163 8.51 -5.46 12.61
CA ALA A 163 9.00 -6.84 12.66
C ALA A 163 10.53 -6.95 12.63
N GLU A 164 11.23 -6.06 11.93
CA GLU A 164 12.70 -5.99 11.99
C GLU A 164 13.19 -5.52 13.37
N SER A 165 12.52 -4.53 13.96
CA SER A 165 12.78 -4.08 15.33
C SER A 165 12.57 -5.20 16.34
N TRP A 166 11.44 -5.94 16.23
CA TRP A 166 11.14 -7.05 17.13
C TRP A 166 12.10 -8.23 16.96
N SER A 167 12.48 -8.56 15.73
CA SER A 167 13.37 -9.68 15.45
C SER A 167 14.86 -9.36 15.65
N GLY A 168 15.22 -8.07 15.76
CA GLY A 168 16.59 -7.61 15.92
C GLY A 168 17.48 -7.84 14.70
N ARG A 169 16.88 -8.08 13.53
CA ARG A 169 17.59 -8.35 12.26
C ARG A 169 16.77 -7.93 11.06
N ASP A 170 17.45 -7.78 9.94
CA ASP A 170 16.80 -7.58 8.64
C ASP A 170 16.01 -8.85 8.25
N LEU A 171 14.82 -8.65 7.71
CA LEU A 171 13.94 -9.72 7.28
C LEU A 171 13.77 -9.71 5.75
N ALA A 172 13.71 -10.90 5.16
CA ALA A 172 13.39 -11.03 3.74
C ALA A 172 11.86 -10.99 3.55
N TRP A 173 11.31 -9.79 3.38
CA TRP A 173 9.85 -9.56 3.29
C TRP A 173 9.20 -10.15 2.04
N GLY A 174 9.93 -10.19 0.92
CA GLY A 174 9.45 -10.77 -0.32
C GLY A 174 10.58 -11.24 -1.23
N GLN A 175 10.37 -11.16 -2.54
CA GLN A 175 11.41 -11.53 -3.50
C GLN A 175 12.55 -10.51 -3.44
N GLN A 176 13.80 -11.01 -3.38
CA GLN A 176 15.00 -10.17 -3.29
C GLN A 176 15.00 -9.17 -2.11
N GLY A 177 14.23 -9.45 -1.05
CA GLY A 177 14.10 -8.56 0.12
C GLY A 177 13.09 -7.43 -0.04
N ARG A 178 12.37 -7.39 -1.16
CA ARG A 178 11.33 -6.42 -1.48
C ARG A 178 9.95 -7.08 -1.41
N LEU A 179 9.01 -6.42 -0.74
CA LEU A 179 7.61 -6.83 -0.68
C LEU A 179 6.88 -6.29 -1.91
N GLU A 180 6.40 -7.21 -2.74
CA GLU A 180 5.51 -6.87 -3.85
C GLU A 180 4.07 -6.77 -3.34
N ILE A 181 3.35 -5.75 -3.80
CA ILE A 181 1.96 -5.48 -3.44
C ILE A 181 1.14 -5.29 -4.72
N ASN A 182 0.17 -6.17 -4.95
CA ASN A 182 -0.87 -5.97 -5.95
C ASN A 182 -2.14 -5.53 -5.23
N ALA A 183 -2.42 -4.22 -5.28
CA ALA A 183 -3.48 -3.64 -4.47
C ALA A 183 -4.90 -3.85 -5.02
N HIS A 184 -5.04 -4.37 -6.23
CA HIS A 184 -6.33 -4.58 -6.89
C HIS A 184 -6.32 -5.87 -7.72
N ALA A 185 -5.89 -6.95 -7.07
CA ALA A 185 -5.64 -8.21 -7.75
C ALA A 185 -6.92 -8.93 -8.19
N PHE A 186 -8.02 -8.76 -7.45
CA PHE A 186 -9.27 -9.51 -7.68
C PHE A 186 -10.50 -8.79 -7.13
N ILE A 187 -11.68 -9.27 -7.52
CA ILE A 187 -12.97 -8.80 -7.02
C ILE A 187 -13.43 -9.61 -5.80
N ASP A 188 -13.14 -9.13 -4.58
CA ASP A 188 -13.64 -9.67 -3.31
C ASP A 188 -13.30 -8.71 -2.14
N PHE A 189 -14.01 -8.79 -1.01
CA PHE A 189 -13.66 -8.04 0.21
C PHE A 189 -12.64 -8.81 1.03
N ASN A 190 -11.46 -9.02 0.45
CA ASN A 190 -10.44 -9.86 1.05
C ASN A 190 -9.04 -9.36 0.69
N ALA A 191 -8.05 -9.74 1.49
CA ALA A 191 -6.65 -9.56 1.20
C ALA A 191 -5.86 -10.77 1.72
N PHE A 192 -4.83 -11.17 1.00
CA PHE A 192 -4.00 -12.30 1.43
C PHE A 192 -2.54 -12.12 1.04
N PHE A 193 -1.68 -12.80 1.79
CA PHE A 193 -0.28 -13.00 1.43
C PHE A 193 -0.16 -14.32 0.67
N SER A 194 0.46 -14.30 -0.51
CA SER A 194 0.78 -15.51 -1.26
C SER A 194 2.19 -15.98 -0.91
N PRO A 195 2.37 -17.16 -0.28
CA PRO A 195 3.71 -17.67 0.02
C PRO A 195 4.54 -17.97 -1.23
N SER A 196 3.89 -18.37 -2.34
CA SER A 196 4.58 -18.71 -3.59
C SER A 196 5.09 -17.46 -4.31
N ALA A 197 4.27 -16.42 -4.42
CA ALA A 197 4.67 -15.15 -5.01
C ALA A 197 5.53 -14.31 -4.05
N ARG A 198 5.39 -14.53 -2.74
CA ARG A 198 5.90 -13.70 -1.65
C ARG A 198 5.45 -12.24 -1.76
N ALA A 199 4.16 -12.08 -2.04
CA ALA A 199 3.52 -10.81 -2.33
C ALA A 199 2.17 -10.70 -1.61
N LEU A 200 1.71 -9.47 -1.39
CA LEU A 200 0.37 -9.17 -0.89
C LEU A 200 -0.58 -8.90 -2.05
N PHE A 201 -1.78 -9.47 -1.96
CA PHE A 201 -2.84 -9.28 -2.94
C PHE A 201 -4.07 -8.75 -2.21
N PHE A 202 -4.58 -7.61 -2.67
CA PHE A 202 -5.76 -6.98 -2.12
C PHE A 202 -6.90 -7.03 -3.13
N GLY A 203 -8.07 -7.41 -2.64
CA GLY A 203 -9.31 -7.45 -3.40
C GLY A 203 -10.04 -6.12 -3.37
N VAL A 204 -10.92 -5.93 -4.35
CA VAL A 204 -11.75 -4.73 -4.52
C VAL A 204 -13.21 -5.10 -4.57
N VAL A 205 -14.07 -4.32 -3.92
CA VAL A 205 -15.50 -4.62 -3.84
C VAL A 205 -16.33 -3.66 -4.69
N PRO A 206 -16.77 -4.07 -5.89
CA PRO A 206 -17.84 -3.41 -6.59
C PRO A 206 -19.14 -3.58 -5.81
N TYR A 207 -19.85 -2.47 -5.57
CA TYR A 207 -21.18 -2.53 -4.97
C TYR A 207 -22.12 -3.34 -5.87
N ARG A 208 -22.81 -4.33 -5.30
CA ARG A 208 -23.97 -4.97 -5.92
C ARG A 208 -25.20 -4.11 -5.65
N LEU A 209 -25.87 -3.68 -6.71
CA LEU A 209 -27.24 -3.17 -6.58
C LEU A 209 -28.18 -4.37 -6.67
N GLY A 210 -28.59 -4.87 -5.51
CA GLY A 210 -29.68 -5.83 -5.37
C GLY A 210 -31.02 -5.15 -5.37
#